data_AF-A0A973SKC4-F1
#
_entry.id   AF-A0A973SKC4-F1
#
_cell.length_a   1.000
_cell.length_b   1.000
_cell.length_c   1.000
_cell.angle_alpha   90.00
_cell.angle_beta   90.00
_cell.angle_gamma   90.00
#
_symmetry.space_group_name_H-M   'P 1'
#
loop_
_entity.id
_entity.type
_entity.pdbx_description
1 polymer ?
#
loop_
_entity_poly.entity_id
_entity_poly.type
_entity_poly.pdbx_seq_one_letter_code
_entity_poly.pdbx_strand_id
1 'polypeptide(L)'
;MNRTKAKGAAPIPELRLECDRAALLAALVAATSALPARPTLPVLAGVRLDAAGRELIVSSFDHGVSTRIRMDASVLSAGTVLLEGKRLHDLLKKSRGEGVRISAAGPKAVVEPGPSRFELGTLPVAKYPALPDLPKAGGSVFVQQFLAAVRKVLLAVGTDGAMPVLAGVRIEFGPGTMTLVATDRYRLTVAEIAWFPDDQDAEYAPLLIPAAVLKSIAGRWKAATGRMRIGNGALKSPGTGGVVGFALGAETCTARLLPGEFVQYRSLFAPDYPLGIVVETVPLKAATELITLVAGGTAPVELTFAPGEVVVSTGAGDAGAALGSESVPALYDGPTFSVSFNPAHFLDWLGASSRGFVRFAIARPSKPVVLTGHDTPVATDDDGIRHLMMPKPAPGQTTHPDPPLPDFGNGRPMLPWHVAEYVTDLGDGCPTRALRRARTSRKEIAAALEELANPLYPDGVADREGSVLLRNLIAEADAFARWIKTSPPTCDAGCPHCGGRSGRRSPVVRNRGSISSPPNE
;
A
#
# COMPACT_ATOMS: atom_id res chain seq x y z
N MET A 1 3.95 -68.83 47.23
CA MET A 1 4.10 -68.20 45.90
C MET A 1 3.14 -67.03 45.80
N ASN A 2 3.60 -65.83 46.15
CA ASN A 2 2.76 -64.63 46.17
C ASN A 2 3.12 -63.73 44.97
N ARG A 3 2.15 -63.50 44.09
CA ARG A 3 2.22 -62.51 43.01
C ARG A 3 1.79 -61.16 43.54
N THR A 4 2.72 -60.24 43.77
CA THR A 4 2.41 -58.82 43.99
C THR A 4 2.61 -58.06 42.69
N LYS A 5 1.50 -57.67 42.07
CA LYS A 5 1.44 -56.69 40.98
C LYS A 5 1.96 -55.34 41.49
N ALA A 6 3.16 -54.94 41.08
CA ALA A 6 3.53 -53.54 41.08
C ALA A 6 2.79 -52.85 39.92
N LYS A 7 1.72 -52.13 40.27
CA LYS A 7 0.96 -51.26 39.39
C LYS A 7 1.88 -50.08 39.05
N GLY A 8 2.61 -50.19 37.93
CA GLY A 8 3.44 -49.10 37.42
C GLY A 8 2.60 -47.85 37.24
N ALA A 9 2.90 -46.82 38.02
CA ALA A 9 2.34 -45.49 37.81
C ALA A 9 2.64 -45.09 36.36
N ALA A 10 1.61 -44.67 35.61
CA ALA A 10 1.82 -44.09 34.29
C ALA A 10 2.82 -42.93 34.43
N PRO A 11 3.82 -42.81 33.54
CA PRO A 11 4.77 -41.70 33.60
C PRO A 11 3.99 -40.39 33.64
N ILE A 12 4.33 -39.54 34.62
CA ILE A 12 3.75 -38.21 34.76
C ILE A 12 3.93 -37.52 33.40
N PRO A 13 2.87 -37.08 32.73
CA PRO A 13 3.04 -36.43 31.43
C PRO A 13 3.86 -35.17 31.61
N GLU A 14 4.91 -35.09 30.81
CA GLU A 14 5.87 -34.01 30.73
C GLU A 14 5.21 -32.67 30.36
N LEU A 15 3.96 -32.69 29.89
CA LEU A 15 3.15 -31.50 29.63
C LEU A 15 1.66 -31.82 29.78
N ARG A 16 0.91 -30.97 30.51
CA ARG A 16 -0.56 -30.94 30.50
C ARG A 16 -1.04 -29.49 30.54
N LEU A 17 -1.83 -29.11 29.57
CA LEU A 17 -2.42 -27.78 29.48
C LEU A 17 -3.86 -27.82 28.96
N GLU A 18 -4.59 -26.77 29.28
CA GLU A 18 -5.91 -26.47 28.73
C GLU A 18 -5.95 -25.00 28.30
N CYS A 19 -6.48 -24.74 27.11
CA CYS A 19 -6.55 -23.38 26.55
C CYS A 19 -7.77 -23.21 25.65
N ASP A 20 -8.10 -21.96 25.33
CA ASP A 20 -9.14 -21.64 24.36
C ASP A 20 -8.74 -22.10 22.94
N ARG A 21 -9.66 -22.77 22.25
CA ARG A 21 -9.45 -23.33 20.92
C ARG A 21 -9.25 -22.23 19.88
N ALA A 22 -10.03 -21.15 19.96
CA ALA A 22 -9.96 -20.07 18.98
C ALA A 22 -8.62 -19.32 19.11
N ALA A 23 -8.16 -19.08 20.34
CA ALA A 23 -6.86 -18.51 20.64
C ALA A 23 -5.73 -19.41 20.10
N LEU A 24 -5.71 -20.71 20.45
CA LEU A 24 -4.69 -21.65 19.97
C LEU A 24 -4.69 -21.75 18.44
N LEU A 25 -5.87 -21.80 17.81
CA LEU A 25 -5.98 -21.82 16.36
C LEU A 25 -5.40 -20.55 15.72
N ALA A 26 -5.68 -19.36 16.28
CA ALA A 26 -5.11 -18.11 15.82
C ALA A 26 -3.57 -18.08 15.93
N ALA A 27 -3.01 -18.55 17.05
CA ALA A 27 -1.56 -18.67 17.20
C ALA A 27 -0.95 -19.68 16.23
N LEU A 28 -1.63 -20.79 15.95
CA LEU A 28 -1.16 -21.76 14.97
C LEU A 28 -1.22 -21.21 13.54
N VAL A 29 -2.22 -20.40 13.17
CA VAL A 29 -2.23 -19.72 11.87
C VAL A 29 -0.98 -18.84 11.75
N ALA A 30 -0.66 -18.06 12.78
CA ALA A 30 0.52 -17.22 12.80
C ALA A 30 1.83 -18.04 12.73
N ALA A 31 1.95 -19.08 13.54
CA ALA A 31 3.15 -19.93 13.59
C ALA A 31 3.36 -20.73 12.30
N THR A 32 2.29 -21.35 11.76
CA THR A 32 2.39 -22.20 10.55
C THR A 32 2.67 -21.42 9.28
N SER A 33 2.29 -20.13 9.21
CA SER A 33 2.62 -19.26 8.07
C SER A 33 4.12 -18.94 7.94
N ALA A 34 4.89 -19.12 9.01
CA ALA A 34 6.34 -18.96 9.04
C ALA A 34 7.08 -20.31 8.87
N LEU A 35 6.36 -21.42 8.71
CA LEU A 35 6.98 -22.72 8.42
C LEU A 35 7.32 -22.84 6.93
N PRO A 36 8.43 -23.51 6.59
CA PRO A 36 8.79 -23.71 5.21
C PRO A 36 7.79 -24.65 4.52
N ALA A 37 7.41 -24.34 3.28
CA ALA A 37 6.53 -25.23 2.51
C ALA A 37 7.14 -26.63 2.31
N ARG A 38 8.48 -26.67 2.16
CA ARG A 38 9.30 -27.89 2.04
C ARG A 38 10.46 -27.80 3.05
N PRO A 39 10.32 -28.33 4.27
CA PRO A 39 11.35 -28.28 5.29
C PRO A 39 12.56 -29.12 4.89
N THR A 40 13.78 -28.60 5.08
CA THR A 40 15.03 -29.35 4.89
C THR A 40 15.20 -30.46 5.92
N LEU A 41 14.69 -30.26 7.14
CA LEU A 41 14.68 -31.22 8.23
C LEU A 41 13.24 -31.41 8.74
N PRO A 42 12.76 -32.65 8.96
CA PRO A 42 11.39 -32.89 9.42
C PRO A 42 11.02 -32.13 10.71
N VAL A 43 11.99 -31.89 11.61
CA VAL A 43 11.77 -31.13 12.85
C VAL A 43 11.36 -29.67 12.60
N LEU A 44 11.75 -29.07 11.47
CA LEU A 44 11.37 -27.71 11.07
C LEU A 44 9.94 -27.63 10.52
N ALA A 45 9.23 -28.76 10.36
CA ALA A 45 7.77 -28.77 10.18
C ALA A 45 7.03 -28.56 11.51
N GLY A 46 7.76 -28.58 12.63
CA GLY A 46 7.21 -28.55 13.97
C GLY A 46 6.88 -27.13 14.46
N VAL A 47 5.78 -27.04 15.20
CA VAL A 47 5.47 -25.91 16.10
C VAL A 47 5.78 -26.34 17.52
N ARG A 48 6.59 -25.54 18.20
CA ARG A 48 7.02 -25.75 19.58
C ARG A 48 5.99 -25.10 20.52
N LEU A 49 5.55 -25.85 21.50
CA LEU A 49 4.63 -25.43 22.55
C LEU A 49 5.38 -25.47 23.89
N ASP A 50 5.64 -24.31 24.46
CA ASP A 50 6.24 -24.17 25.80
C ASP A 50 5.15 -23.70 26.76
N ALA A 51 4.78 -24.53 27.73
CA ALA A 51 3.76 -24.20 28.72
C ALA A 51 4.39 -24.07 30.11
N ALA A 52 4.20 -22.92 30.75
CA ALA A 52 4.69 -22.64 32.09
C ALA A 52 3.78 -21.64 32.81
N GLY A 53 3.57 -21.84 34.11
CA GLY A 53 2.73 -20.94 34.91
C GLY A 53 1.29 -20.88 34.40
N ARG A 54 0.89 -19.74 33.83
CA ARG A 54 -0.44 -19.52 33.22
C ARG A 54 -0.35 -19.16 31.74
N GLU A 55 0.80 -19.42 31.12
CA GLU A 55 1.08 -19.01 29.75
C GLU A 55 1.47 -20.22 28.89
N LEU A 56 1.03 -20.16 27.63
CA LEU A 56 1.50 -21.00 26.55
C LEU A 56 2.20 -20.12 25.51
N ILE A 57 3.43 -20.48 25.17
CA ILE A 57 4.19 -19.87 24.08
C ILE A 57 4.17 -20.85 22.89
N VAL A 58 3.59 -20.40 21.78
CA VAL A 58 3.55 -21.12 20.50
C VAL A 58 4.64 -20.54 19.61
N SER A 59 5.59 -21.37 19.18
CA SER A 59 6.74 -20.90 18.39
C SER A 59 6.97 -21.71 17.12
N SER A 60 7.44 -21.05 16.07
CA SER A 60 7.90 -21.68 14.83
C SER A 60 9.21 -21.07 14.35
N PHE A 61 9.95 -21.84 13.55
CA PHE A 61 11.26 -21.47 13.02
C PHE A 61 11.50 -22.09 11.65
N ASP A 62 11.91 -21.25 10.72
CA ASP A 62 12.75 -21.61 9.60
C ASP A 62 14.05 -20.78 9.72
N HIS A 63 15.16 -21.22 9.12
CA HIS A 63 16.45 -20.53 9.29
C HIS A 63 16.45 -19.05 8.86
N GLY A 64 15.39 -18.57 8.21
CA GLY A 64 15.17 -17.16 7.87
C GLY A 64 14.21 -16.43 8.80
N VAL A 65 13.23 -17.10 9.41
CA VAL A 65 12.12 -16.48 10.16
C VAL A 65 11.80 -17.28 11.42
N SER A 66 11.59 -16.58 12.53
CA SER A 66 11.02 -17.18 13.74
C SER A 66 9.77 -16.43 14.16
N THR A 67 8.74 -17.12 14.63
CA THR A 67 7.56 -16.50 15.25
C THR A 67 7.39 -17.05 16.65
N ARG A 68 7.01 -16.19 17.61
CA ARG A 68 6.57 -16.59 18.95
C ARG A 68 5.29 -15.85 19.30
N ILE A 69 4.27 -16.59 19.74
CA ILE A 69 2.97 -16.06 20.17
C ILE A 69 2.75 -16.47 21.62
N ARG A 70 2.47 -15.49 22.49
CA ARG A 70 2.08 -15.74 23.88
C ARG A 70 0.57 -15.76 24.02
N MET A 71 0.03 -16.64 24.85
CA MET A 71 -1.38 -16.71 25.17
C MET A 71 -1.63 -17.31 26.54
N ASP A 72 -2.79 -17.03 27.10
CA ASP A 72 -3.24 -17.61 28.36
C ASP A 72 -3.56 -19.10 28.21
N ALA A 73 -3.10 -19.89 29.18
CA ALA A 73 -3.41 -21.31 29.29
C ALA A 73 -3.43 -21.75 30.75
N SER A 74 -4.34 -22.68 31.08
CA SER A 74 -4.31 -23.40 32.35
C SER A 74 -3.29 -24.52 32.26
N VAL A 75 -2.11 -24.32 32.84
CA VAL A 75 -1.02 -25.30 32.81
C VAL A 75 -1.10 -26.17 34.06
N LEU A 76 -1.45 -27.44 33.88
CA LEU A 76 -1.49 -28.44 34.97
C LEU A 76 -0.13 -29.13 35.18
N SER A 77 0.65 -29.27 34.12
CA SER A 77 2.02 -29.79 34.16
C SER A 77 2.85 -29.01 33.14
N ALA A 78 3.84 -28.27 33.62
CA ALA A 78 4.71 -27.45 32.78
C ALA A 78 5.66 -28.31 31.95
N GLY A 79 5.99 -27.85 30.75
CA GLY A 79 6.94 -28.52 29.87
C GLY A 79 6.91 -28.02 28.44
N THR A 80 7.58 -28.76 27.57
CA THR A 80 7.74 -28.41 26.15
C THR A 80 7.40 -29.61 25.27
N VAL A 81 6.62 -29.38 24.22
CA VAL A 81 6.38 -30.39 23.18
C VAL A 81 6.55 -29.76 21.80
N LEU A 82 7.03 -30.56 20.84
CA LEU A 82 7.11 -30.18 19.43
C LEU A 82 6.14 -31.06 18.63
N LEU A 83 5.19 -30.44 17.93
CA LEU A 83 4.16 -31.13 17.15
C LEU A 83 4.19 -30.66 15.70
N GLU A 84 3.81 -31.52 14.75
CA GLU A 84 3.70 -31.11 13.34
C GLU A 84 2.64 -30.02 13.17
N GLY A 85 3.08 -28.81 12.84
CA GLY A 85 2.26 -27.60 12.95
C GLY A 85 1.02 -27.64 12.05
N LYS A 86 1.19 -28.05 10.79
CA LYS A 86 0.09 -28.16 9.82
C LYS A 86 -0.97 -29.16 10.27
N ARG A 87 -0.56 -30.33 10.79
CA ARG A 87 -1.50 -31.34 11.30
C ARG A 87 -2.29 -30.83 12.49
N LEU A 88 -1.62 -30.19 13.45
CA LEU A 88 -2.29 -29.62 14.62
C LEU A 88 -3.28 -28.52 14.22
N HIS A 89 -2.87 -27.62 13.32
CA HIS A 89 -3.73 -26.58 12.77
C HIS A 89 -4.97 -27.16 12.07
N ASP A 90 -4.79 -28.12 11.16
CA ASP A 90 -5.87 -28.69 10.35
C ASP A 90 -6.87 -29.48 11.21
N LEU A 91 -6.37 -30.16 12.24
CA LEU A 91 -7.18 -30.83 13.25
C LEU A 91 -8.03 -29.82 14.01
N LEU A 92 -7.43 -28.77 14.58
CA LEU A 92 -8.17 -27.78 15.37
C LEU A 92 -9.17 -26.98 14.54
N LYS A 93 -8.83 -26.69 13.27
CA LYS A 93 -9.72 -26.04 12.32
C LYS A 93 -11.00 -26.85 12.04
N LYS A 94 -10.91 -28.18 12.02
CA LYS A 94 -12.04 -29.10 11.79
C LYS A 94 -12.77 -29.52 13.08
N SER A 95 -12.12 -29.36 14.22
CA SER A 95 -12.69 -29.74 15.52
C SER A 95 -13.77 -28.78 16.01
N ARG A 96 -14.58 -29.24 16.96
CA ARG A 96 -15.65 -28.48 17.62
C ARG A 96 -15.34 -28.34 19.11
N GLY A 97 -15.94 -27.34 19.75
CA GLY A 97 -15.74 -27.04 21.18
C GLY A 97 -14.97 -25.74 21.42
N GLU A 98 -15.08 -25.22 22.63
CA GLU A 98 -14.44 -23.97 23.04
C GLU A 98 -13.05 -24.20 23.62
N GLY A 99 -12.84 -25.27 24.39
CA GLY A 99 -11.54 -25.61 24.97
C GLY A 99 -10.79 -26.72 24.23
N VAL A 100 -9.46 -26.72 24.38
CA VAL A 100 -8.56 -27.79 23.95
C VAL A 100 -7.69 -28.21 25.12
N ARG A 101 -7.72 -29.50 25.46
CA ARG A 101 -6.78 -30.12 26.40
C ARG A 101 -5.67 -30.80 25.62
N ILE A 102 -4.42 -30.52 25.97
CA ILE A 102 -3.23 -31.15 25.38
C ILE A 102 -2.43 -31.80 26.49
N SER A 103 -2.11 -33.08 26.30
CA SER A 103 -1.20 -33.81 27.18
C SER A 103 -0.13 -34.52 26.36
N ALA A 104 1.13 -34.35 26.71
CA ALA A 104 2.25 -35.00 26.03
C ALA A 104 3.08 -35.86 26.99
N ALA A 105 3.49 -37.03 26.53
CA ALA A 105 4.37 -37.94 27.26
C ALA A 105 5.23 -38.75 26.27
N GLY A 106 6.54 -38.49 26.25
CA GLY A 106 7.47 -39.17 25.34
C GLY A 106 7.09 -38.95 23.87
N PRO A 107 6.95 -40.01 23.04
CA PRO A 107 6.76 -39.89 21.59
C PRO A 107 5.33 -39.51 21.14
N LYS A 108 4.40 -39.33 22.08
CA LYS A 108 2.96 -39.17 21.79
C LYS A 108 2.39 -37.97 22.53
N ALA A 109 1.54 -37.23 21.84
CA ALA A 109 0.69 -36.18 22.40
C ALA A 109 -0.77 -36.48 22.13
N VAL A 110 -1.61 -36.31 23.13
CA VAL A 110 -3.06 -36.43 23.04
C VAL A 110 -3.63 -35.02 22.99
N VAL A 111 -4.45 -34.75 21.98
CA VAL A 111 -5.12 -33.47 21.75
C VAL A 111 -6.63 -33.71 21.81
N GLU A 112 -7.30 -33.05 22.75
CA GLU A 112 -8.71 -33.23 23.06
C GLU A 112 -9.48 -31.91 22.89
N PRO A 113 -9.88 -31.55 21.65
CA PRO A 113 -10.76 -30.41 21.41
C PRO A 113 -12.22 -30.81 21.63
N GLY A 114 -12.84 -30.26 22.69
CA GLY A 114 -14.21 -30.61 23.08
C GLY A 114 -14.41 -32.12 23.30
N PRO A 115 -15.35 -32.78 22.59
CA PRO A 115 -15.63 -34.21 22.75
C PRO A 115 -14.70 -35.14 21.96
N SER A 116 -13.81 -34.58 21.14
CA SER A 116 -12.93 -35.37 20.26
C SER A 116 -11.61 -35.68 20.97
N ARG A 117 -10.99 -36.81 20.62
CA ARG A 117 -9.67 -37.20 21.12
C ARG A 117 -8.79 -37.69 19.98
N PHE A 118 -7.63 -37.08 19.82
CA PHE A 118 -6.67 -37.42 18.78
C PHE A 118 -5.30 -37.70 19.38
N GLU A 119 -4.54 -38.56 18.72
CA GLU A 119 -3.16 -38.87 19.09
C GLU A 119 -2.22 -38.42 17.96
N LEU A 120 -1.24 -37.60 18.30
CA LEU A 120 -0.22 -37.08 17.40
C LEU A 120 1.16 -37.57 17.84
N GLY A 121 2.02 -37.85 16.87
CA GLY A 121 3.44 -38.10 17.14
C GLY A 121 4.14 -36.80 17.53
N THR A 122 4.97 -36.84 18.57
CA THR A 122 5.84 -35.71 18.92
C THR A 122 7.12 -35.75 18.11
N LEU A 123 7.68 -34.58 17.83
CA LEU A 123 9.00 -34.44 17.23
C LEU A 123 10.06 -34.23 18.32
N PRO A 124 11.33 -34.64 18.10
CA PRO A 124 12.39 -34.48 19.10
C PRO A 124 12.73 -33.01 19.38
N VAL A 125 12.31 -32.48 20.54
CA VAL A 125 12.55 -31.09 20.97
C VAL A 125 14.05 -30.76 20.98
N ALA A 126 14.90 -31.69 21.43
CA ALA A 126 16.36 -31.50 21.49
C ALA A 126 17.03 -31.29 20.12
N LYS A 127 16.35 -31.66 19.01
CA LYS A 127 16.83 -31.42 17.64
C LYS A 127 16.28 -30.12 17.04
N TYR A 128 15.38 -29.44 17.74
CA TYR A 128 14.83 -28.17 17.28
C TYR A 128 15.83 -27.05 17.57
N PRO A 129 16.18 -26.21 16.58
CA PRO A 129 17.12 -25.12 16.80
C PRO A 129 16.67 -24.16 17.90
N ALA A 130 17.64 -23.53 18.57
CA ALA A 130 17.36 -22.42 19.47
C ALA A 130 16.75 -21.27 18.65
N LEU A 131 15.64 -20.73 19.16
CA LEU A 131 14.99 -19.59 18.54
C LEU A 131 15.83 -18.34 18.78
N PRO A 132 16.07 -17.48 17.77
CA PRO A 132 16.77 -16.22 17.97
C PRO A 132 16.00 -15.33 18.95
N ASP A 133 16.74 -14.58 19.75
CA ASP A 133 16.15 -13.58 20.64
C ASP A 133 15.64 -12.38 19.86
N LEU A 134 14.59 -11.75 20.39
CA LEU A 134 14.05 -10.54 19.81
C LEU A 134 15.05 -9.40 20.07
N PRO A 135 15.57 -8.73 19.02
CA PRO A 135 16.41 -7.56 19.21
C PRO A 135 15.73 -6.47 20.03
N LYS A 136 16.53 -5.65 20.72
CA LYS A 136 16.02 -4.45 21.38
C LYS A 136 15.32 -3.58 20.34
N ALA A 137 14.07 -3.21 20.64
CA ALA A 137 13.31 -2.32 19.78
C ALA A 137 13.98 -0.94 19.71
N GLY A 138 14.05 -0.39 18.50
CA GLY A 138 14.56 0.95 18.23
C GLY A 138 13.45 2.00 18.16
N GLY A 139 12.22 1.58 17.91
CA GLY A 139 11.06 2.48 17.83
C GLY A 139 9.81 1.73 17.35
N SER A 140 8.83 2.49 16.86
CA SER A 140 7.53 1.95 16.46
C SER A 140 6.90 2.68 15.27
N VAL A 141 5.96 1.98 14.63
CA VAL A 141 5.08 2.51 13.57
C VAL A 141 3.63 2.10 13.82
N PHE A 142 2.67 2.83 13.26
CA PHE A 142 1.30 2.35 13.20
C PHE A 142 1.21 1.17 12.25
N VAL A 143 0.70 0.02 12.73
CA VAL A 143 0.73 -1.23 11.96
C VAL A 143 -0.02 -1.11 10.64
N GLN A 144 -1.19 -0.46 10.62
CA GLN A 144 -1.98 -0.33 9.38
C GLN A 144 -1.28 0.52 8.30
N GLN A 145 -0.59 1.59 8.69
CA GLN A 145 0.22 2.40 7.77
C GLN A 145 1.39 1.58 7.22
N PHE A 146 2.09 0.84 8.08
CA PHE A 146 3.16 -0.06 7.67
C PHE A 146 2.68 -1.12 6.68
N LEU A 147 1.55 -1.76 6.96
CA LEU A 147 1.00 -2.80 6.09
C LEU A 147 0.51 -2.24 4.74
N ALA A 148 -0.05 -1.02 4.72
CA ALA A 148 -0.42 -0.34 3.49
C ALA A 148 0.82 -0.05 2.63
N ALA A 149 1.88 0.51 3.23
CA ALA A 149 3.16 0.75 2.57
C ALA A 149 3.79 -0.55 2.05
N VAL A 150 3.84 -1.61 2.87
CA VAL A 150 4.36 -2.93 2.50
C VAL A 150 3.64 -3.49 1.26
N ARG A 151 2.30 -3.44 1.20
CA ARG A 151 1.54 -3.96 0.05
C ARG A 151 1.92 -3.26 -1.26
N LYS A 152 2.23 -1.97 -1.20
CA LYS A 152 2.58 -1.13 -2.35
C LYS A 152 4.02 -1.36 -2.81
N VAL A 153 4.96 -1.41 -1.87
CA VAL A 153 6.37 -1.67 -2.21
C VAL A 153 6.58 -3.11 -2.70
N LEU A 154 5.82 -4.08 -2.19
CA LEU A 154 5.89 -5.47 -2.64
C LEU A 154 5.60 -5.65 -4.14
N LEU A 155 4.89 -4.71 -4.78
CA LEU A 155 4.67 -4.73 -6.22
C LEU A 155 5.98 -4.59 -6.99
N ALA A 156 6.92 -3.77 -6.51
CA ALA A 156 8.17 -3.49 -7.20
C ALA A 156 9.30 -4.45 -6.81
N VAL A 157 9.04 -5.55 -6.09
CA VAL A 157 10.09 -6.50 -5.70
C VAL A 157 10.54 -7.34 -6.90
N GLY A 158 11.84 -7.51 -7.06
CA GLY A 158 12.42 -8.40 -8.05
C GLY A 158 12.13 -9.88 -7.74
N THR A 159 11.61 -10.60 -8.73
CA THR A 159 11.35 -12.04 -8.65
C THR A 159 12.44 -12.88 -9.33
N ASP A 160 13.38 -12.23 -10.01
CA ASP A 160 14.52 -12.89 -10.66
C ASP A 160 15.60 -13.22 -9.63
N GLY A 161 16.05 -14.48 -9.61
CA GLY A 161 17.10 -14.97 -8.72
C GLY A 161 18.50 -14.41 -9.04
N ALA A 162 18.68 -13.73 -10.18
CA ALA A 162 19.97 -13.17 -10.59
C ALA A 162 20.51 -12.09 -9.64
N MET A 163 19.63 -11.30 -9.00
CA MET A 163 20.02 -10.27 -8.03
C MET A 163 19.27 -10.45 -6.71
N PRO A 164 19.81 -11.23 -5.76
CA PRO A 164 19.15 -11.51 -4.49
C PRO A 164 18.77 -10.26 -3.68
N VAL A 165 19.52 -9.17 -3.81
CA VAL A 165 19.22 -7.90 -3.13
C VAL A 165 17.89 -7.28 -3.56
N LEU A 166 17.43 -7.55 -4.78
CA LEU A 166 16.15 -7.05 -5.32
C LEU A 166 14.95 -7.90 -4.88
N ALA A 167 15.19 -9.07 -4.30
CA ALA A 167 14.15 -9.90 -3.66
C ALA A 167 13.78 -9.39 -2.24
N GLY A 168 14.40 -8.28 -1.81
CA GLY A 168 14.14 -7.63 -0.54
C GLY A 168 13.47 -6.27 -0.68
N VAL A 169 12.91 -5.81 0.44
CA VAL A 169 12.48 -4.42 0.63
C VAL A 169 13.50 -3.76 1.54
N ARG A 170 14.05 -2.63 1.07
CA ARG A 170 14.91 -1.78 1.88
C ARG A 170 14.06 -0.91 2.79
N ILE A 171 14.44 -0.80 4.06
CA ILE A 171 13.85 0.11 5.03
C ILE A 171 14.92 1.05 5.53
N GLU A 172 14.71 2.35 5.34
CA GLU A 172 15.56 3.43 5.84
C GLU A 172 14.82 4.20 6.94
N PHE A 173 15.57 4.73 7.89
CA PHE A 173 15.04 5.53 8.99
C PHE A 173 15.60 6.94 8.89
N GLY A 174 14.72 7.93 8.96
CA GLY A 174 15.05 9.35 9.05
C GLY A 174 14.42 10.00 10.28
N PRO A 175 14.59 11.32 10.45
CA PRO A 175 13.98 12.06 11.54
C PRO A 175 12.44 11.99 11.45
N GLY A 176 11.81 11.19 12.30
CA GLY A 176 10.35 11.01 12.34
C GLY A 176 9.75 10.26 11.14
N THR A 177 10.56 9.76 10.22
CA THR A 177 10.11 9.07 8.99
C THR A 177 10.77 7.71 8.81
N MET A 178 10.02 6.78 8.23
CA MET A 178 10.55 5.49 7.77
C MET A 178 10.20 5.33 6.29
N THR A 179 11.22 5.05 5.49
CA THR A 179 11.11 4.91 4.03
C THR A 179 11.26 3.45 3.65
N LEU A 180 10.26 2.88 2.99
CA LEU A 180 10.30 1.54 2.41
C LEU A 180 10.54 1.64 0.91
N VAL A 181 11.46 0.84 0.38
CA VAL A 181 11.87 0.89 -1.02
C VAL A 181 12.02 -0.50 -1.61
N ALA A 182 11.49 -0.71 -2.82
CA ALA A 182 11.67 -1.94 -3.59
C ALA A 182 11.78 -1.64 -5.08
N THR A 183 12.57 -2.43 -5.81
CA THR A 183 12.72 -2.32 -7.26
C THR A 183 13.07 -3.66 -7.92
N ASP A 184 12.60 -3.83 -9.15
CA ASP A 184 12.89 -4.95 -10.05
C ASP A 184 13.71 -4.52 -11.28
N ARG A 185 14.33 -3.32 -11.20
CA ARG A 185 15.05 -2.57 -12.26
C ARG A 185 14.16 -1.90 -13.31
N TYR A 186 12.90 -2.30 -13.45
CA TYR A 186 11.96 -1.73 -14.42
C TYR A 186 10.96 -0.78 -13.75
N ARG A 187 10.75 -0.96 -12.45
CA ARG A 187 9.95 -0.09 -11.60
C ARG A 187 10.58 0.04 -10.22
N LEU A 188 10.23 1.10 -9.51
CA LEU A 188 10.67 1.40 -8.16
C LEU A 188 9.49 1.98 -7.38
N THR A 189 9.19 1.44 -6.21
CA THR A 189 8.22 2.05 -5.29
C THR A 189 8.97 2.55 -4.06
N VAL A 190 8.70 3.80 -3.69
CA VAL A 190 9.13 4.42 -2.43
C VAL A 190 7.88 4.75 -1.63
N ALA A 191 7.80 4.28 -0.39
CA ALA A 191 6.71 4.60 0.52
C ALA A 191 7.29 5.21 1.81
N GLU A 192 6.83 6.39 2.17
CA GLU A 192 7.24 7.11 3.37
C GLU A 192 6.10 7.09 4.39
N ILE A 193 6.40 6.64 5.61
CA ILE A 193 5.44 6.61 6.71
C ILE A 193 6.04 7.21 7.98
N ALA A 194 5.18 7.58 8.92
CA ALA A 194 5.61 8.09 10.22
C ALA A 194 6.40 7.03 11.01
N TRP A 195 7.56 7.45 11.51
CA TRP A 195 8.42 6.68 12.40
C TRP A 195 8.49 7.34 13.76
N PHE A 196 8.41 6.52 14.81
CA PHE A 196 8.49 6.99 16.18
C PHE A 196 9.66 6.31 16.88
N PRO A 197 10.86 6.90 16.80
CA PRO A 197 12.04 6.36 17.46
C PRO A 197 11.88 6.40 18.98
N ASP A 198 12.44 5.41 19.67
CA ASP A 198 12.55 5.45 21.13
C ASP A 198 13.63 6.47 21.57
N ASP A 199 14.63 6.71 20.72
CA ASP A 199 15.71 7.69 20.90
C ASP A 199 15.84 8.53 19.62
N GLN A 200 15.54 9.82 19.71
CA GLN A 200 15.51 10.72 18.54
C GLN A 200 16.91 10.99 17.96
N ASP A 201 17.95 10.84 18.78
CA ASP A 201 19.33 11.11 18.39
C ASP A 201 20.06 9.83 17.94
N ALA A 202 19.40 8.67 18.02
CA ALA A 202 19.97 7.39 17.60
C ALA A 202 20.00 7.27 16.08
N GLU A 203 21.16 6.87 15.56
CA GLU A 203 21.31 6.51 14.15
C GLU A 203 20.92 5.04 13.93
N TYR A 204 19.92 4.81 13.07
CA TYR A 204 19.44 3.47 12.74
C TYR A 204 19.95 3.03 11.38
N ALA A 205 20.70 1.93 11.35
CA ALA A 205 21.18 1.35 10.11
C ALA A 205 20.01 0.88 9.21
N PRO A 206 20.11 1.03 7.88
CA PRO A 206 19.09 0.57 6.95
C PRO A 206 18.98 -0.96 6.97
N LEU A 207 17.77 -1.46 6.78
CA LEU A 207 17.45 -2.88 6.75
C LEU A 207 17.18 -3.32 5.32
N LEU A 208 17.57 -4.55 4.98
CA LEU A 208 17.13 -5.21 3.75
C LEU A 208 16.41 -6.50 4.10
N ILE A 209 15.08 -6.47 4.05
CA ILE A 209 14.22 -7.54 4.56
C ILE A 209 13.69 -8.36 3.39
N PRO A 210 13.78 -9.70 3.42
CA PRO A 210 13.22 -10.51 2.34
C PRO A 210 11.71 -10.26 2.17
N ALA A 211 11.26 -10.05 0.93
CA ALA A 211 9.88 -9.72 0.63
C ALA A 211 8.87 -10.76 1.12
N ALA A 212 9.25 -12.05 1.10
CA ALA A 212 8.42 -13.14 1.61
C ALA A 212 8.05 -12.97 3.10
N VAL A 213 8.98 -12.44 3.90
CA VAL A 213 8.75 -12.17 5.33
C VAL A 213 7.70 -11.07 5.50
N LEU A 214 7.87 -9.96 4.79
CA LEU A 214 6.94 -8.85 4.83
C LEU A 214 5.56 -9.23 4.29
N LYS A 215 5.49 -10.08 3.26
CA LYS A 215 4.24 -10.64 2.74
C LYS A 215 3.53 -11.50 3.79
N SER A 216 4.27 -12.34 4.52
CA SER A 216 3.71 -13.13 5.62
C SER A 216 3.18 -12.24 6.76
N ILE A 217 3.96 -11.24 7.17
CA ILE A 217 3.54 -10.23 8.16
C ILE A 217 2.27 -9.51 7.72
N ALA A 218 2.21 -9.05 6.46
CA ALA A 218 1.06 -8.31 5.93
C ALA A 218 -0.22 -9.14 5.82
N GLY A 219 -0.09 -10.45 5.60
CA GLY A 219 -1.21 -11.38 5.65
C GLY A 219 -1.72 -11.59 7.08
N ARG A 220 -0.81 -11.85 8.03
CA ARG A 220 -1.16 -12.14 9.43
C ARG A 220 -1.77 -10.94 10.16
N TRP A 221 -1.19 -9.76 9.99
CA TRP A 221 -1.58 -8.56 10.74
C TRP A 221 -2.59 -7.69 10.02
N LYS A 222 -3.26 -8.23 8.98
CA LYS A 222 -4.22 -7.49 8.14
C LYS A 222 -5.27 -6.72 8.94
N ALA A 223 -5.79 -7.32 10.02
CA ALA A 223 -6.81 -6.72 10.90
C ALA A 223 -6.23 -6.16 12.21
N ALA A 224 -4.91 -6.19 12.41
CA ALA A 224 -4.30 -5.74 13.64
C ALA A 224 -4.30 -4.21 13.74
N THR A 225 -4.36 -3.66 14.94
CA THR A 225 -4.35 -2.22 15.18
C THR A 225 -3.30 -1.87 16.23
N GLY A 226 -3.04 -0.57 16.40
CA GLY A 226 -2.05 -0.07 17.34
C GLY A 226 -0.64 0.07 16.75
N ARG A 227 0.37 0.01 17.62
CA ARG A 227 1.76 0.27 17.28
C ARG A 227 2.56 -1.02 17.24
N MET A 228 3.23 -1.25 16.13
CA MET A 228 4.19 -2.33 15.95
C MET A 228 5.58 -1.80 16.31
N ARG A 229 6.29 -2.51 17.18
CA ARG A 229 7.68 -2.21 17.53
C ARG A 229 8.63 -2.93 16.58
N ILE A 230 9.67 -2.22 16.15
CA ILE A 230 10.72 -2.75 15.26
C ILE A 230 12.06 -2.68 16.00
N GLY A 231 12.77 -3.79 16.06
CA GLY A 231 14.11 -3.89 16.63
C GLY A 231 15.13 -4.35 15.60
N ASN A 232 16.34 -3.82 15.69
CA ASN A 232 17.47 -4.24 14.85
C ASN A 232 18.55 -4.85 15.76
N GLY A 233 18.95 -6.09 15.48
CA GLY A 233 19.99 -6.80 16.23
C GLY A 233 21.40 -6.31 15.95
N ALA A 234 21.60 -5.45 14.94
CA ALA A 234 22.91 -4.94 14.54
C ALA A 234 22.94 -3.41 14.61
N LEU A 235 23.23 -2.90 15.81
CA LEU A 235 23.91 -1.62 15.95
C LEU A 235 25.35 -1.83 15.42
N LYS A 236 25.69 -1.12 14.32
CA LYS A 236 27.04 -0.70 13.90
C LYS A 236 27.72 -1.29 12.64
N SER A 237 27.17 -2.25 11.89
CA SER A 237 27.77 -2.60 10.58
C SER A 237 26.73 -2.86 9.47
N PRO A 238 26.68 -2.02 8.43
CA PRO A 238 26.01 -2.33 7.17
C PRO A 238 26.62 -3.59 6.53
N GLY A 239 25.79 -4.47 5.95
CA GLY A 239 26.25 -5.53 5.04
C GLY A 239 26.57 -6.90 5.63
N THR A 240 26.71 -7.05 6.96
CA THR A 240 26.84 -8.36 7.62
C THR A 240 25.47 -8.83 8.09
N GLY A 241 24.82 -9.70 7.31
CA GLY A 241 23.47 -10.23 7.56
C GLY A 241 23.09 -10.33 9.05
N GLY A 242 22.15 -9.48 9.47
CA GLY A 242 21.66 -9.38 10.84
C GLY A 242 20.26 -9.98 11.00
N VAL A 243 19.65 -9.74 12.17
CA VAL A 243 18.27 -10.12 12.47
C VAL A 243 17.46 -8.88 12.79
N VAL A 244 16.30 -8.74 12.16
CA VAL A 244 15.28 -7.76 12.51
C VAL A 244 14.21 -8.43 13.36
N GLY A 245 13.71 -7.70 14.36
CA GLY A 245 12.59 -8.09 15.20
C GLY A 245 11.37 -7.22 14.95
N PHE A 246 10.19 -7.84 14.93
CA PHE A 246 8.89 -7.17 14.95
C PHE A 246 8.11 -7.66 16.17
N ALA A 247 7.46 -6.75 16.88
CA ALA A 247 6.58 -7.09 17.99
C ALA A 247 5.27 -6.32 17.92
N LEU A 248 4.15 -7.04 18.05
CA LEU A 248 2.80 -6.49 18.04
C LEU A 248 1.93 -7.27 19.03
N GLY A 249 1.54 -6.62 20.13
CA GLY A 249 0.81 -7.29 21.21
C GLY A 249 1.58 -8.48 21.76
N ALA A 250 0.95 -9.66 21.77
CA ALA A 250 1.53 -10.91 22.26
C ALA A 250 2.39 -11.66 21.21
N GLU A 251 2.43 -11.16 19.97
CA GLU A 251 3.14 -11.78 18.87
C GLU A 251 4.49 -11.10 18.63
N THR A 252 5.52 -11.92 18.44
CA THR A 252 6.86 -11.49 18.05
C THR A 252 7.35 -12.30 16.87
N CYS A 253 8.06 -11.64 15.95
CA CYS A 253 8.63 -12.24 14.76
C CYS A 253 10.08 -11.77 14.64
N THR A 254 11.00 -12.67 14.31
CA THR A 254 12.34 -12.28 13.87
C THR A 254 12.56 -12.74 12.44
N ALA A 255 13.39 -12.01 11.71
CA ALA A 255 13.77 -12.37 10.36
C ALA A 255 15.23 -12.05 10.09
N ARG A 256 15.91 -12.94 9.36
CA ARG A 256 17.26 -12.71 8.85
C ARG A 256 17.21 -11.70 7.70
N LEU A 257 18.06 -10.69 7.78
CA LEU A 257 18.25 -9.69 6.73
C LEU A 257 19.02 -10.29 5.56
N LEU A 258 18.73 -9.80 4.35
CA LEU A 258 19.52 -10.13 3.16
C LEU A 258 20.88 -9.42 3.25
N PRO A 259 21.99 -10.11 2.92
CA PRO A 259 23.29 -9.46 2.78
C PRO A 259 23.34 -8.65 1.47
N GLY A 260 24.24 -7.67 1.42
CA GLY A 260 24.53 -6.88 0.23
C GLY A 260 24.03 -5.44 0.29
N GLU A 261 24.47 -4.65 -0.68
CA GLU A 261 24.08 -3.25 -0.83
C GLU A 261 22.88 -3.13 -1.78
N PHE A 262 21.90 -2.32 -1.39
CA PHE A 262 20.75 -2.03 -2.23
C PHE A 262 21.10 -0.92 -3.22
N VAL A 263 20.43 -0.90 -4.37
CA VAL A 263 20.71 0.08 -5.43
C VAL A 263 20.47 1.52 -4.95
N GLN A 264 21.33 2.45 -5.40
CA GLN A 264 21.11 3.87 -5.18
C GLN A 264 19.95 4.35 -6.05
N TYR A 265 18.83 4.70 -5.42
CA TYR A 265 17.57 4.97 -6.12
C TYR A 265 17.20 6.46 -6.16
N ARG A 266 17.74 7.29 -5.26
CA ARG A 266 17.35 8.71 -5.13
C ARG A 266 17.67 9.51 -6.39
N SER A 267 18.75 9.18 -7.09
CA SER A 267 19.15 9.81 -8.36
C SER A 267 18.25 9.47 -9.55
N LEU A 268 17.33 8.50 -9.40
CA LEU A 268 16.35 8.15 -10.44
C LEU A 268 15.18 9.15 -10.51
N PHE A 269 14.96 9.92 -9.44
CA PHE A 269 13.97 10.99 -9.42
C PHE A 269 14.56 12.25 -10.03
N ALA A 270 13.83 12.85 -10.97
CA ALA A 270 14.21 14.11 -11.57
C ALA A 270 14.05 15.25 -10.56
N PRO A 271 14.86 16.33 -10.67
CA PRO A 271 14.68 17.51 -9.83
C PRO A 271 13.38 18.26 -10.14
N ASP A 272 12.83 18.08 -11.35
CA ASP A 272 11.61 18.72 -11.81
C ASP A 272 10.85 17.83 -12.82
N TYR A 273 9.54 18.04 -12.90
CA TYR A 273 8.58 17.30 -13.72
C TYR A 273 7.62 18.29 -14.40
N PRO A 274 8.01 18.89 -15.54
CA PRO A 274 7.21 19.92 -16.23
C PRO A 274 5.89 19.38 -16.78
N LEU A 275 5.76 18.06 -16.96
CA LEU A 275 4.55 17.42 -17.46
C LEU A 275 3.82 16.74 -16.30
N GLY A 276 2.75 17.38 -15.82
CA GLY A 276 1.84 16.85 -14.81
C GLY A 276 0.50 16.47 -15.46
N ILE A 277 0.10 15.21 -15.33
CA ILE A 277 -1.19 14.72 -15.85
C ILE A 277 -1.98 14.08 -14.71
N VAL A 278 -3.27 14.36 -14.61
CA VAL A 278 -4.16 13.68 -13.64
C VAL A 278 -5.28 12.97 -14.36
N VAL A 279 -5.50 11.70 -14.00
CA VAL A 279 -6.52 10.84 -14.62
C VAL A 279 -7.27 10.10 -13.50
N GLU A 280 -8.57 9.87 -13.68
CA GLU A 280 -9.33 9.02 -12.77
C GLU A 280 -8.82 7.56 -12.84
N THR A 281 -8.53 6.97 -11.68
CA THR A 281 -7.92 5.63 -11.58
C THR A 281 -8.82 4.53 -12.15
N VAL A 282 -10.13 4.59 -11.87
CA VAL A 282 -11.10 3.55 -12.25
C VAL A 282 -11.25 3.45 -13.78
N PRO A 283 -11.59 4.51 -14.53
CA PRO A 283 -11.72 4.41 -15.98
C PRO A 283 -10.38 4.12 -16.67
N LEU A 284 -9.27 4.68 -16.19
CA LEU A 284 -7.94 4.39 -16.74
C LEU A 284 -7.57 2.91 -16.57
N LYS A 285 -7.87 2.33 -15.40
CA LYS A 285 -7.65 0.91 -15.14
C LYS A 285 -8.50 0.03 -16.05
N ALA A 286 -9.80 0.33 -16.18
CA ALA A 286 -10.70 -0.41 -17.05
C ALA A 286 -10.25 -0.38 -18.52
N ALA A 287 -9.88 0.80 -19.03
CA ALA A 287 -9.33 0.96 -20.38
C ALA A 287 -8.03 0.16 -20.55
N THR A 288 -7.12 0.22 -19.58
CA THR A 288 -5.87 -0.55 -19.61
C THR A 288 -6.12 -2.06 -19.63
N GLU A 289 -7.04 -2.57 -18.81
CA GLU A 289 -7.42 -4.00 -18.77
C GLU A 289 -8.00 -4.45 -20.11
N LEU A 290 -8.89 -3.66 -20.70
CA LEU A 290 -9.52 -3.95 -21.99
C LEU A 290 -8.50 -3.99 -23.13
N ILE A 291 -7.65 -2.95 -23.23
CA ILE A 291 -6.62 -2.87 -24.25
C ILE A 291 -5.58 -3.98 -24.10
N THR A 292 -5.19 -4.31 -22.87
CA THR A 292 -4.29 -5.43 -22.58
C THR A 292 -4.88 -6.77 -23.04
N LEU A 293 -6.18 -6.98 -22.83
CA LEU A 293 -6.89 -8.18 -23.29
C LEU A 293 -6.86 -8.30 -24.82
N VAL A 294 -7.15 -7.22 -25.54
CA VAL A 294 -7.11 -7.20 -27.02
C VAL A 294 -5.70 -7.47 -27.55
N ALA A 295 -4.67 -6.97 -26.87
CA ALA A 295 -3.27 -7.11 -27.27
C ALA A 295 -2.63 -8.49 -26.94
N GLY A 296 -3.41 -9.47 -26.47
CA GLY A 296 -2.89 -10.77 -26.07
C GLY A 296 -2.06 -10.76 -24.78
N GLY A 297 -2.21 -9.73 -23.94
CA GLY A 297 -1.72 -9.68 -22.56
C GLY A 297 -0.26 -9.29 -22.34
N THR A 298 0.60 -9.40 -23.36
CA THR A 298 2.07 -9.19 -23.20
C THR A 298 2.61 -7.97 -23.95
N ALA A 299 1.87 -7.48 -24.95
CA ALA A 299 2.26 -6.30 -25.71
C ALA A 299 2.26 -5.05 -24.81
N PRO A 300 3.19 -4.10 -25.02
CA PRO A 300 3.16 -2.83 -24.31
C PRO A 300 1.84 -2.08 -24.54
N VAL A 301 1.35 -1.46 -23.47
CA VAL A 301 0.23 -0.51 -23.56
C VAL A 301 0.80 0.88 -23.76
N GLU A 302 0.30 1.59 -24.77
CA GLU A 302 0.68 2.95 -25.10
C GLU A 302 -0.36 3.93 -24.55
N LEU A 303 0.12 4.98 -23.89
CA LEU A 303 -0.66 6.10 -23.40
C LEU A 303 -0.28 7.34 -24.23
N THR A 304 -1.21 7.82 -25.03
CA THR A 304 -1.07 9.09 -25.75
C THR A 304 -1.79 10.18 -24.98
N PHE A 305 -1.04 11.11 -24.40
CA PHE A 305 -1.58 12.25 -23.68
C PHE A 305 -1.81 13.41 -24.64
N ALA A 306 -3.00 14.01 -24.60
CA ALA A 306 -3.38 15.19 -25.38
C ALA A 306 -4.23 16.13 -24.51
N PRO A 307 -4.41 17.42 -24.90
CA PRO A 307 -5.23 18.34 -24.12
C PRO A 307 -6.63 17.77 -23.82
N GLY A 308 -6.91 17.55 -22.54
CA GLY A 308 -8.20 17.05 -22.03
C GLY A 308 -8.38 15.52 -22.01
N GLU A 309 -7.46 14.73 -22.56
CA GLU A 309 -7.62 13.26 -22.64
C GLU A 309 -6.31 12.47 -22.61
N VAL A 310 -6.42 11.19 -22.22
CA VAL A 310 -5.41 10.16 -22.46
C VAL A 310 -6.04 9.05 -23.28
N VAL A 311 -5.41 8.72 -24.41
CA VAL A 311 -5.81 7.57 -25.24
C VAL A 311 -4.94 6.38 -24.87
N VAL A 312 -5.58 5.32 -24.39
CA VAL A 312 -4.95 4.03 -24.10
C VAL A 312 -5.07 3.17 -25.35
N SER A 313 -3.94 2.72 -25.93
CA SER A 313 -3.93 1.90 -27.14
C SER A 313 -2.95 0.74 -27.05
N THR A 314 -3.16 -0.25 -27.91
CA THR A 314 -2.12 -1.26 -28.15
C THR A 314 -0.96 -0.58 -28.87
N GLY A 315 0.29 -0.75 -28.42
CA GLY A 315 1.44 -0.19 -29.13
C GLY A 315 1.43 -0.61 -30.61
N ALA A 316 1.68 0.33 -31.52
CA ALA A 316 1.76 0.04 -32.94
C ALA A 316 2.93 -0.91 -33.21
N GLY A 317 2.65 -2.18 -33.53
CA GLY A 317 3.67 -3.12 -33.98
C GLY A 317 4.11 -2.82 -35.43
N ASP A 318 4.94 -3.69 -36.00
CA ASP A 318 5.45 -3.58 -37.38
C ASP A 318 4.35 -3.53 -38.46
N ALA A 319 3.11 -3.87 -38.12
CA ALA A 319 1.94 -3.85 -39.00
C ALA A 319 1.19 -2.50 -39.06
N GLY A 320 1.63 -1.48 -38.30
CA GLY A 320 1.23 -0.08 -38.49
C GLY A 320 -0.15 0.35 -37.95
N ALA A 321 -0.98 -0.54 -37.39
CA ALA A 321 -2.26 -0.16 -36.77
C ALA A 321 -2.42 -0.73 -35.36
N ALA A 322 -2.90 0.11 -34.43
CA ALA A 322 -3.35 -0.35 -33.12
C ALA A 322 -4.57 -1.27 -33.26
N LEU A 323 -4.58 -2.38 -32.54
CA LEU A 323 -5.67 -3.36 -32.50
C LEU A 323 -6.88 -2.82 -31.72
N GLY A 324 -6.68 -1.82 -30.87
CA GLY A 324 -7.71 -1.14 -30.11
C GLY A 324 -7.20 0.15 -29.47
N SER A 325 -8.13 1.07 -29.21
CA SER A 325 -7.87 2.33 -28.51
C SER A 325 -9.10 2.75 -27.70
N GLU A 326 -8.90 3.31 -26.52
CA GLU A 326 -9.95 3.88 -25.67
C GLU A 326 -9.49 5.22 -25.11
N SER A 327 -10.34 6.26 -25.20
CA SER A 327 -10.07 7.58 -24.65
C SER A 327 -10.65 7.72 -23.24
N VAL A 328 -9.85 8.25 -22.33
CA VAL A 328 -10.20 8.55 -20.95
C VAL A 328 -9.96 10.04 -20.68
N PRO A 329 -10.90 10.78 -20.07
CA PRO A 329 -10.68 12.18 -19.71
C PRO A 329 -9.45 12.37 -18.81
N ALA A 330 -8.64 13.39 -19.09
CA ALA A 330 -7.45 13.72 -18.33
C ALA A 330 -7.35 15.22 -18.08
N LEU A 331 -6.82 15.61 -16.92
CA LEU A 331 -6.42 16.99 -16.65
C LEU A 331 -5.00 17.18 -17.17
N TYR A 332 -4.93 17.68 -18.39
CA TYR A 332 -3.70 18.01 -19.09
C TYR A 332 -4.01 19.03 -20.18
N ASP A 333 -3.17 20.05 -20.36
CA ASP A 333 -3.30 21.10 -21.37
C ASP A 333 -2.02 21.31 -22.19
N GLY A 334 -1.02 20.44 -22.01
CA GLY A 334 0.26 20.51 -22.69
C GLY A 334 0.28 19.83 -24.07
N PRO A 335 1.46 19.74 -24.72
CA PRO A 335 1.62 19.16 -26.04
C PRO A 335 1.31 17.66 -26.09
N THR A 336 0.88 17.15 -27.24
CA THR A 336 0.64 15.72 -27.40
C THR A 336 1.95 14.92 -27.38
N PHE A 337 1.99 13.86 -26.59
CA PHE A 337 3.10 12.90 -26.56
C PHE A 337 2.63 11.51 -26.13
N SER A 338 3.43 10.50 -26.41
CA SER A 338 3.12 9.11 -26.06
C SER A 338 4.20 8.47 -25.20
N VAL A 339 3.78 7.60 -24.29
CA VAL A 339 4.66 6.72 -23.49
C VAL A 339 4.08 5.32 -23.46
N SER A 340 4.93 4.30 -23.48
CA SER A 340 4.47 2.90 -23.41
C SER A 340 4.96 2.21 -22.14
N PHE A 341 4.15 1.34 -21.56
CA PHE A 341 4.48 0.59 -20.36
C PHE A 341 4.29 -0.91 -20.53
N ASN A 342 4.92 -1.70 -19.65
CA ASN A 342 4.51 -3.08 -19.46
C ASN A 342 3.09 -3.10 -18.84
N PRO A 343 2.10 -3.76 -19.46
CA PRO A 343 0.73 -3.77 -18.97
C PRO A 343 0.61 -4.33 -17.55
N ALA A 344 1.32 -5.42 -17.24
CA ALA A 344 1.28 -6.04 -15.93
C ALA A 344 1.79 -5.09 -14.83
N HIS A 345 2.88 -4.37 -15.10
CA HIS A 345 3.44 -3.44 -14.12
C HIS A 345 2.52 -2.23 -13.88
N PHE A 346 1.91 -1.73 -14.95
CA PHE A 346 1.00 -0.59 -14.86
C PHE A 346 -0.30 -0.97 -14.14
N LEU A 347 -0.88 -2.12 -14.47
CA LEU A 347 -2.07 -2.66 -13.81
C LEU A 347 -1.82 -3.03 -12.35
N ASP A 348 -0.64 -3.54 -12.00
CA ASP A 348 -0.25 -3.78 -10.60
C ASP A 348 -0.37 -2.48 -9.78
N TRP A 349 0.15 -1.37 -10.30
CA TRP A 349 0.07 -0.07 -9.64
C TRP A 349 -1.37 0.46 -9.58
N LEU A 350 -2.10 0.48 -10.70
CA LEU A 350 -3.48 0.95 -10.75
C LEU A 350 -4.40 0.11 -9.85
N GLY A 351 -4.17 -1.20 -9.77
CA GLY A 351 -4.93 -2.10 -8.90
C GLY A 351 -4.65 -1.90 -7.41
N ALA A 352 -3.45 -1.45 -7.06
CA ALA A 352 -3.10 -1.15 -5.68
C ALA A 352 -3.38 0.30 -5.28
N SER A 353 -3.47 1.24 -6.24
CA SER A 353 -3.95 2.59 -6.00
C SER A 353 -5.43 2.56 -5.60
N SER A 354 -5.70 2.64 -4.29
CA SER A 354 -7.06 2.68 -3.76
C SER A 354 -7.70 4.08 -3.82
N ARG A 355 -7.07 5.00 -4.55
CA ARG A 355 -7.45 6.42 -4.57
C ARG A 355 -8.12 6.80 -5.90
N GLY A 356 -8.92 7.86 -5.86
CA GLY A 356 -9.77 8.27 -6.98
C GLY A 356 -8.99 8.65 -8.25
N PHE A 357 -7.80 9.23 -8.08
CA PHE A 357 -7.00 9.77 -9.17
C PHE A 357 -5.56 9.24 -9.12
N VAL A 358 -4.96 9.12 -10.30
CA VAL A 358 -3.53 8.90 -10.47
C VAL A 358 -2.92 10.12 -11.14
N ARG A 359 -1.79 10.58 -10.60
CA ARG A 359 -1.01 11.66 -11.17
C ARG A 359 0.25 11.11 -11.81
N PHE A 360 0.54 11.54 -13.01
CA PHE A 360 1.77 11.29 -13.74
C PHE A 360 2.65 12.53 -13.62
N ALA A 361 3.86 12.37 -13.13
CA ALA A 361 4.91 13.38 -13.14
C ALA A 361 6.01 12.90 -14.09
N ILE A 362 6.17 13.62 -15.20
CA ILE A 362 7.04 13.23 -16.31
C ILE A 362 8.07 14.33 -16.56
N ALA A 363 9.35 13.96 -16.48
CA ALA A 363 10.45 14.86 -16.80
C ALA A 363 10.57 15.03 -18.32
N ARG A 364 10.60 13.89 -19.03
CA ARG A 364 10.55 13.77 -20.49
C ARG A 364 9.92 12.42 -20.86
N PRO A 365 9.31 12.27 -22.04
CA PRO A 365 8.68 11.00 -22.44
C PRO A 365 9.63 9.80 -22.45
N SER A 366 10.91 9.99 -22.78
CA SER A 366 11.93 8.93 -22.73
C SER A 366 12.47 8.61 -21.32
N LYS A 367 12.09 9.39 -20.31
CA LYS A 367 12.59 9.29 -18.93
C LYS A 367 11.58 8.56 -18.03
N PRO A 368 12.02 8.09 -16.85
CA PRO A 368 11.12 7.42 -15.92
C PRO A 368 9.94 8.31 -15.55
N VAL A 369 8.76 7.69 -15.45
CA VAL A 369 7.51 8.36 -15.08
C VAL A 369 7.19 8.06 -13.62
N VAL A 370 6.92 9.09 -12.83
CA VAL A 370 6.51 8.93 -11.43
C VAL A 370 5.00 8.99 -11.34
N LEU A 371 4.42 8.00 -10.66
CA LEU A 371 3.01 7.89 -10.37
C LEU A 371 2.74 8.07 -8.88
N THR A 372 1.72 8.86 -8.55
CA THR A 372 1.20 9.06 -7.19
C THR A 372 -0.33 8.96 -7.19
N GLY A 373 -0.91 8.53 -6.07
CA GLY A 373 -2.36 8.39 -5.91
C GLY A 373 -2.95 9.54 -5.10
N HIS A 374 -4.10 10.07 -5.54
CA HIS A 374 -4.77 11.22 -4.92
C HIS A 374 -6.28 10.98 -4.76
N ASP A 375 -6.89 11.50 -3.68
CA ASP A 375 -8.34 11.37 -3.46
C ASP A 375 -9.13 12.40 -4.27
N THR A 376 -8.49 13.51 -4.65
CA THR A 376 -9.10 14.55 -5.49
C THR A 376 -8.15 14.94 -6.64
N PRO A 377 -8.66 15.57 -7.71
CA PRO A 377 -7.82 15.90 -8.86
C PRO A 377 -6.84 17.06 -8.61
N VAL A 378 -7.06 17.85 -7.56
CA VAL A 378 -6.33 19.10 -7.28
C VAL A 378 -5.55 19.05 -5.95
N ALA A 379 -5.77 18.03 -5.12
CA ALA A 379 -5.15 17.97 -3.80
C ALA A 379 -3.66 17.59 -3.86
N THR A 380 -2.92 18.13 -2.89
CA THR A 380 -1.53 17.76 -2.55
C THR A 380 -1.49 16.58 -1.58
N ASP A 381 -2.59 15.84 -1.46
CA ASP A 381 -2.74 14.67 -0.60
C ASP A 381 -1.96 13.49 -1.18
N ASP A 382 -0.63 13.50 -1.07
CA ASP A 382 0.17 12.31 -1.35
C ASP A 382 -0.03 11.31 -0.18
N ASP A 383 -0.22 10.02 -0.49
CA ASP A 383 -0.23 8.95 0.52
C ASP A 383 1.20 8.63 1.00
N GLY A 384 2.19 9.42 0.57
CA GLY A 384 3.61 9.24 0.82
C GLY A 384 4.21 8.18 -0.11
N ILE A 385 3.52 7.79 -1.18
CA ILE A 385 3.90 6.67 -2.03
C ILE A 385 4.15 7.14 -3.47
N ARG A 386 5.41 7.05 -3.87
CA ARG A 386 5.87 7.36 -5.22
C ARG A 386 6.25 6.09 -5.95
N HIS A 387 5.67 5.88 -7.12
CA HIS A 387 5.94 4.73 -7.96
C HIS A 387 6.52 5.14 -9.31
N LEU A 388 7.80 4.85 -9.50
CA LEU A 388 8.53 5.15 -10.72
C LEU A 388 8.45 3.95 -11.67
N MET A 389 8.08 4.20 -12.92
CA MET A 389 8.07 3.22 -14.00
C MET A 389 8.95 3.64 -15.17
N MET A 390 9.72 2.68 -15.68
CA MET A 390 10.49 2.85 -16.90
C MET A 390 9.57 2.68 -18.12
N PRO A 391 9.53 3.67 -19.04
CA PRO A 391 8.88 3.48 -20.32
C PRO A 391 9.55 2.37 -21.12
N LYS A 392 8.76 1.62 -21.90
CA LYS A 392 9.26 0.78 -22.98
C LYS A 392 9.38 1.64 -24.24
N PRO A 393 10.48 1.52 -24.99
CA PRO A 393 10.57 2.12 -26.32
C PRO A 393 9.43 1.59 -27.20
N ALA A 394 8.80 2.47 -27.99
CA ALA A 394 7.82 2.04 -28.98
C ALA A 394 8.50 1.17 -30.06
N PRO A 395 7.82 0.13 -30.60
CA PRO A 395 8.33 -0.63 -31.74
C PRO A 395 8.63 0.33 -32.90
N GLY A 396 9.82 0.20 -33.52
CA GLY A 396 10.20 1.01 -34.69
C GLY A 396 10.74 2.41 -34.41
N GLN A 397 10.73 2.91 -33.16
CA GLN A 397 11.47 4.14 -32.82
C GLN A 397 12.95 3.80 -32.50
N THR A 398 13.85 4.02 -33.46
CA THR A 398 15.21 4.44 -33.10
C THR A 398 15.09 5.72 -32.29
N THR A 399 15.76 5.82 -31.15
CA THR A 399 15.73 6.97 -30.21
C THR A 399 15.65 8.30 -30.95
N HIS A 400 14.44 8.79 -31.22
CA HIS A 400 14.24 10.13 -31.72
C HIS A 400 14.41 11.07 -30.51
N PRO A 401 15.03 12.25 -30.70
CA PRO A 401 15.13 13.21 -29.62
C PRO A 401 13.73 13.49 -29.08
N ASP A 402 13.61 13.54 -27.74
CA ASP A 402 12.36 13.93 -27.09
C ASP A 402 11.77 15.15 -27.81
N PRO A 403 10.44 15.24 -28.02
CA PRO A 403 9.86 16.47 -28.51
C PRO A 403 10.35 17.62 -27.62
N PRO A 404 10.68 18.79 -28.20
CA PRO A 404 11.15 19.91 -27.43
C PRO A 404 10.15 20.16 -26.30
N LEU A 405 10.67 20.23 -25.07
CA LEU A 405 9.84 20.63 -23.93
C LEU A 405 9.18 21.97 -24.31
N PRO A 406 7.91 22.19 -23.96
CA PRO A 406 7.28 23.49 -24.15
C PRO A 406 8.19 24.56 -23.53
N ASP A 407 8.56 25.57 -24.32
CA ASP A 407 9.28 26.72 -23.83
C ASP A 407 8.29 27.58 -23.04
N PHE A 408 8.28 27.38 -21.72
CA PHE A 408 7.44 28.15 -20.80
C PHE A 408 7.97 29.57 -20.56
N GLY A 409 9.07 29.97 -21.22
CA GLY A 409 9.78 31.21 -20.93
C GLY A 409 10.46 31.18 -19.55
N ASN A 410 11.34 32.14 -19.27
CA ASN A 410 12.02 32.26 -17.96
C ASN A 410 11.09 32.56 -16.77
N GLY A 411 9.77 32.62 -17.00
CA GLY A 411 8.77 32.62 -15.96
C GLY A 411 8.43 31.18 -15.60
N ARG A 412 8.85 30.73 -14.41
CA ARG A 412 8.42 29.46 -13.83
C ARG A 412 6.90 29.32 -14.00
N PRO A 413 6.36 28.22 -14.53
CA PRO A 413 4.93 27.98 -14.41
C PRO A 413 4.63 27.87 -12.92
N MET A 414 3.94 28.87 -12.37
CA MET A 414 3.14 28.65 -11.18
C MET A 414 2.05 27.70 -11.65
N LEU A 415 2.30 26.41 -11.45
CA LEU A 415 1.35 25.37 -11.78
C LEU A 415 0.00 25.68 -11.07
N PRO A 416 -1.14 25.26 -11.65
CA PRO A 416 -2.50 25.67 -11.24
C PRO A 416 -2.84 25.55 -9.74
N TRP A 417 -2.03 24.85 -8.96
CA TRP A 417 -2.21 24.65 -7.52
C TRP A 417 -1.78 25.84 -6.64
N HIS A 418 -0.82 26.68 -7.04
CA HIS A 418 -0.44 27.84 -6.20
C HIS A 418 -1.56 28.89 -6.11
N VAL A 419 -2.47 28.93 -7.08
CA VAL A 419 -3.65 29.80 -7.07
C VAL A 419 -4.77 29.22 -6.18
N ALA A 420 -4.88 27.90 -6.09
CA ALA A 420 -5.89 27.23 -5.27
C ALA A 420 -5.59 27.29 -3.76
N GLU A 421 -4.31 27.22 -3.38
CA GLU A 421 -3.84 27.48 -2.00
C GLU A 421 -4.28 28.87 -1.50
N TYR A 422 -4.22 29.89 -2.37
CA TYR A 422 -4.55 31.26 -1.97
C TYR A 422 -6.06 31.56 -1.87
N VAL A 423 -6.91 30.85 -2.62
CA VAL A 423 -8.37 31.04 -2.59
C VAL A 423 -9.04 30.26 -1.45
N THR A 424 -8.44 29.16 -0.99
CA THR A 424 -8.99 28.35 0.11
C THR A 424 -8.72 28.95 1.50
N ASP A 425 -7.74 29.86 1.62
CA ASP A 425 -7.52 30.66 2.84
C ASP A 425 -8.58 31.77 3.05
N LEU A 426 -9.47 31.99 2.09
CA LEU A 426 -10.64 32.87 2.25
C LEU A 426 -11.83 32.14 2.92
N GLY A 427 -11.61 31.68 4.14
CA GLY A 427 -12.54 31.91 5.26
C GLY A 427 -13.80 31.06 5.43
N ASP A 428 -14.09 30.02 4.65
CA ASP A 428 -15.25 29.15 4.95
C ASP A 428 -14.99 27.71 4.49
N GLY A 429 -14.84 26.78 5.44
CA GLY A 429 -14.49 25.35 5.27
C GLY A 429 -15.47 24.47 4.46
N CYS A 430 -16.24 25.03 3.54
CA CYS A 430 -17.05 24.32 2.57
C CYS A 430 -16.60 24.69 1.12
N PRO A 431 -15.88 23.79 0.43
CA PRO A 431 -15.37 24.02 -0.93
C PRO A 431 -16.47 24.43 -1.93
N THR A 432 -17.67 23.84 -1.81
CA THR A 432 -18.82 24.12 -2.69
C THR A 432 -19.40 25.53 -2.48
N ARG A 433 -19.29 26.11 -1.29
CA ARG A 433 -19.68 27.52 -1.02
C ARG A 433 -18.65 28.49 -1.53
N ALA A 434 -17.36 28.20 -1.33
CA ALA A 434 -16.25 28.98 -1.88
C ALA A 434 -16.36 29.05 -3.42
N LEU A 435 -16.59 27.90 -4.08
CA LEU A 435 -16.81 27.79 -5.53
C LEU A 435 -18.09 28.50 -6.02
N ARG A 436 -19.13 28.63 -5.18
CA ARG A 436 -20.36 29.40 -5.52
C ARG A 436 -20.18 30.90 -5.35
N ARG A 437 -19.35 31.38 -4.40
CA ARG A 437 -18.99 32.80 -4.27
C ARG A 437 -18.04 33.23 -5.40
N ALA A 438 -17.10 32.36 -5.78
CA ALA A 438 -16.25 32.57 -6.98
C ALA A 438 -17.07 32.66 -8.29
N ARG A 439 -18.34 32.27 -8.26
CA ARG A 439 -19.27 32.39 -9.40
C ARG A 439 -19.77 33.83 -9.62
N THR A 440 -19.54 34.73 -8.67
CA THR A 440 -20.02 36.11 -8.71
C THR A 440 -18.89 37.04 -9.15
N SER A 441 -19.11 37.70 -10.30
CA SER A 441 -18.40 38.87 -10.81
C SER A 441 -16.92 38.71 -11.19
N ARG A 442 -16.65 38.65 -12.51
CA ARG A 442 -15.32 38.85 -13.14
C ARG A 442 -14.58 40.09 -12.62
N LYS A 443 -15.32 41.12 -12.20
CA LYS A 443 -14.77 42.36 -11.63
C LYS A 443 -14.24 42.17 -10.21
N GLU A 444 -14.82 41.30 -9.39
CA GLU A 444 -14.39 41.07 -8.00
C GLU A 444 -13.11 40.24 -7.97
N ILE A 445 -12.99 39.22 -8.84
CA ILE A 445 -11.77 38.42 -8.99
C ILE A 445 -10.63 39.29 -9.57
N ALA A 446 -10.90 40.12 -10.58
CA ALA A 446 -9.89 41.02 -11.13
C ALA A 446 -9.42 42.07 -10.11
N ALA A 447 -10.35 42.67 -9.34
CA ALA A 447 -10.01 43.64 -8.30
C ALA A 447 -9.20 43.02 -7.15
N ALA A 448 -9.55 41.80 -6.70
CA ALA A 448 -8.80 41.10 -5.67
C ALA A 448 -7.37 40.72 -6.13
N LEU A 449 -7.22 40.31 -7.40
CA LEU A 449 -5.91 40.00 -7.98
C LEU A 449 -5.06 41.25 -8.20
N GLU A 450 -5.66 42.39 -8.56
CA GLU A 450 -4.96 43.69 -8.64
C GLU A 450 -4.52 44.19 -7.25
N GLU A 451 -5.37 44.06 -6.23
CA GLU A 451 -5.06 44.44 -4.84
C GLU A 451 -3.95 43.56 -4.23
N LEU A 452 -3.91 42.26 -4.59
CA LEU A 452 -2.86 41.31 -4.22
C LEU A 452 -1.53 41.49 -4.98
N ALA A 453 -1.57 42.03 -6.20
CA ALA A 453 -0.36 42.31 -6.99
C ALA A 453 0.35 43.60 -6.55
N ASN A 454 -0.37 44.52 -5.92
CA ASN A 454 0.11 45.85 -5.52
C ASN A 454 1.32 45.84 -4.54
N PRO A 455 1.43 44.92 -3.56
CA PRO A 455 2.61 44.82 -2.69
C PRO A 455 3.85 44.24 -3.39
N LEU A 456 3.66 43.46 -4.46
CA LEU A 456 4.73 42.80 -5.21
C LEU A 456 5.28 43.71 -6.32
N TYR A 457 4.48 44.66 -6.81
CA TYR A 457 4.84 45.62 -7.87
C TYR A 457 4.34 47.03 -7.50
N PRO A 458 5.05 47.73 -6.57
CA PRO A 458 4.59 49.01 -6.02
C PRO A 458 4.59 50.18 -7.01
N ASP A 459 5.32 50.07 -8.12
CA ASP A 459 5.33 51.05 -9.21
C ASP A 459 4.20 50.83 -10.26
N GLY A 460 3.32 49.86 -10.00
CA GLY A 460 2.11 49.56 -10.78
C GLY A 460 2.28 48.49 -11.86
N VAL A 461 1.17 47.85 -12.23
CA VAL A 461 1.04 46.74 -13.21
C VAL A 461 1.39 47.14 -14.67
N ALA A 462 1.95 48.33 -14.87
CA ALA A 462 2.22 48.90 -16.19
C ALA A 462 3.48 48.34 -16.88
N ASP A 463 4.34 47.62 -16.16
CA ASP A 463 5.47 46.94 -16.79
C ASP A 463 5.01 45.69 -17.58
N ARG A 464 5.81 45.32 -18.60
CA ARG A 464 5.42 44.29 -19.57
C ARG A 464 5.26 42.92 -18.92
N GLU A 465 6.00 42.64 -17.85
CA GLU A 465 6.00 41.36 -17.13
C GLU A 465 4.80 41.24 -16.17
N GLY A 466 4.51 42.26 -15.35
CA GLY A 466 3.35 42.29 -14.46
C GLY A 466 2.03 42.25 -15.24
N SER A 467 1.96 42.95 -16.39
CA SER A 467 0.82 42.89 -17.30
C SER A 467 0.62 41.52 -17.97
N VAL A 468 1.68 40.74 -18.20
CA VAL A 468 1.56 39.37 -18.75
C VAL A 468 1.14 38.40 -17.65
N LEU A 469 1.72 38.51 -16.47
CA LEU A 469 1.39 37.67 -15.31
C LEU A 469 -0.08 37.83 -14.91
N LEU A 470 -0.57 39.07 -14.80
CA LEU A 470 -1.96 39.36 -14.46
C LEU A 470 -2.92 38.83 -15.56
N ARG A 471 -2.55 38.96 -16.83
CA ARG A 471 -3.36 38.41 -17.94
C ARG A 471 -3.44 36.88 -17.91
N ASN A 472 -2.34 36.19 -17.57
CA ASN A 472 -2.32 34.73 -17.47
C ASN A 472 -3.15 34.25 -16.27
N LEU A 473 -3.02 34.90 -15.10
CA LEU A 473 -3.85 34.61 -13.93
C LEU A 473 -5.35 34.81 -14.20
N ILE A 474 -5.71 35.88 -14.90
CA ILE A 474 -7.10 36.13 -15.30
C ILE A 474 -7.59 35.06 -16.29
N ALA A 475 -6.76 34.63 -17.23
CA ALA A 475 -7.10 33.60 -18.21
C ALA A 475 -7.30 32.22 -17.57
N GLU A 476 -6.47 31.87 -16.59
CA GLU A 476 -6.57 30.63 -15.80
C GLU A 476 -7.79 30.63 -14.88
N ALA A 477 -8.06 31.77 -14.21
CA ALA A 477 -9.29 31.96 -13.43
C ALA A 477 -10.54 31.85 -14.31
N ASP A 478 -10.50 32.39 -15.53
CA ASP A 478 -11.57 32.27 -16.52
C ASP A 478 -11.73 30.80 -17.02
N ALA A 479 -10.63 30.05 -17.17
CA ALA A 479 -10.67 28.62 -17.54
C ALA A 479 -11.30 27.77 -16.44
N PHE A 480 -10.91 28.01 -15.18
CA PHE A 480 -11.50 27.38 -14.00
C PHE A 480 -12.99 27.74 -13.87
N ALA A 481 -13.36 29.01 -14.05
CA ALA A 481 -14.74 29.45 -14.02
C ALA A 481 -15.60 28.87 -15.16
N ARG A 482 -15.02 28.66 -16.35
CA ARG A 482 -15.66 27.96 -17.47
C ARG A 482 -15.92 26.49 -17.12
N TRP A 483 -14.92 25.80 -16.55
CA TRP A 483 -15.05 24.41 -16.12
C TRP A 483 -16.15 24.23 -15.05
N ILE A 484 -16.22 25.10 -14.04
CA ILE A 484 -17.31 25.11 -13.03
C ILE A 484 -18.70 25.29 -13.67
N LYS A 485 -18.79 26.03 -14.78
CA LYS A 485 -20.06 26.25 -15.50
C LYS A 485 -20.48 25.04 -16.32
N THR A 486 -19.54 24.32 -16.92
CA THR A 486 -19.81 23.13 -17.74
C THR A 486 -19.96 21.86 -16.91
N SER A 487 -19.38 21.82 -15.72
CA SER A 487 -19.38 20.65 -14.83
C SER A 487 -19.66 21.09 -13.38
N PRO A 488 -20.92 21.41 -13.02
CA PRO A 488 -21.22 21.90 -11.68
C PRO A 488 -20.98 20.81 -10.63
N PRO A 489 -20.27 21.10 -9.53
CA PRO A 489 -20.08 20.14 -8.45
C PRO A 489 -21.44 19.74 -7.87
N THR A 490 -21.74 18.44 -7.89
CA THR A 490 -22.92 17.88 -7.26
C THR A 490 -22.64 17.69 -5.76
N CYS A 491 -23.39 18.39 -4.90
CA CYS A 491 -23.46 18.05 -3.47
C CYS A 491 -24.28 16.75 -3.39
N ASP A 492 -23.72 15.68 -2.81
CA ASP A 492 -24.51 14.52 -2.44
C ASP A 492 -25.62 14.89 -1.45
N ALA A 493 -26.75 14.20 -1.56
CA ALA A 493 -27.86 14.30 -0.62
C ALA A 493 -27.42 13.73 0.74
N GLY A 494 -26.81 14.59 1.57
CA GLY A 494 -26.28 14.22 2.89
C GLY A 494 -25.10 15.06 3.38
N CYS A 495 -24.58 15.99 2.56
CA CYS A 495 -23.44 16.82 2.99
C CYS A 495 -23.82 17.70 4.21
N PRO A 496 -23.04 17.65 5.31
CA PRO A 496 -23.32 18.34 6.57
C PRO A 496 -23.22 19.88 6.46
N HIS A 497 -22.67 20.41 5.36
CA HIS A 497 -22.54 21.84 5.11
C HIS A 497 -23.63 22.46 4.21
N CYS A 498 -24.29 21.68 3.34
CA CYS A 498 -25.22 22.21 2.32
C CYS A 498 -26.72 21.91 2.58
N GLY A 499 -27.09 21.25 3.68
CA GLY A 499 -28.45 21.28 4.26
C GLY A 499 -29.61 20.86 3.33
N GLY A 500 -29.35 20.04 2.31
CA GLY A 500 -30.41 19.44 1.49
C GLY A 500 -31.27 20.40 0.66
N ARG A 501 -30.76 21.54 0.18
CA ARG A 501 -31.47 22.38 -0.80
C ARG A 501 -30.85 22.34 -2.19
N SER A 502 -30.99 21.21 -2.87
CA SER A 502 -30.85 21.14 -4.34
C SER A 502 -32.25 21.20 -4.99
N GLY A 503 -32.87 22.37 -4.96
CA GLY A 503 -34.11 22.60 -5.70
C GLY A 503 -33.83 22.92 -7.18
N ARG A 504 -33.80 21.90 -8.05
CA ARG A 504 -34.25 22.10 -9.44
C ARG A 504 -35.74 21.76 -9.44
N ARG A 505 -36.60 22.77 -9.68
CA ARG A 505 -37.99 22.52 -10.09
C ARG A 505 -37.94 21.86 -11.47
N SER A 506 -38.34 20.61 -11.56
CA SER A 506 -38.65 19.96 -12.84
C SER A 506 -39.78 20.73 -13.55
N PRO A 507 -39.77 20.85 -14.89
CA PRO A 507 -40.91 21.40 -15.59
C PRO A 507 -42.07 20.40 -15.52
N VAL A 508 -43.15 20.81 -14.85
CA VAL A 508 -44.40 20.08 -14.82
C VAL A 508 -44.98 20.07 -16.23
N VAL A 509 -44.98 18.89 -16.87
CA VAL A 509 -45.78 18.59 -18.05
C VAL A 509 -47.25 18.62 -17.62
N ARG A 510 -47.98 19.67 -18.02
CA ARG A 510 -49.44 19.73 -17.89
C ARG A 510 -50.04 18.76 -18.89
N ASN A 511 -50.38 17.55 -18.44
CA ASN A 511 -51.23 16.66 -19.20
C ASN A 511 -52.70 17.01 -18.91
N ARG A 512 -53.39 17.61 -19.89
CA ARG A 512 -54.85 17.71 -19.91
C ARG A 512 -55.39 16.36 -20.36
N GLY A 513 -56.10 15.66 -19.50
CA GLY A 513 -56.75 14.39 -19.82
C GLY A 513 -57.82 14.08 -18.79
N SER A 514 -59.03 14.56 -19.08
CA SER A 514 -60.28 14.24 -18.40
C SER A 514 -60.65 12.77 -18.59
N ILE A 515 -60.81 12.00 -17.51
CA ILE A 515 -61.73 10.85 -17.49
C ILE A 515 -62.40 10.79 -16.11
N SER A 516 -63.70 11.03 -16.15
CA SER A 516 -64.71 10.82 -15.13
C SER A 516 -64.91 9.32 -14.85
N SER A 517 -64.96 8.94 -13.59
CA SER A 517 -65.58 7.68 -13.15
C SER A 517 -67.01 7.94 -12.68
N PRO A 518 -67.99 7.08 -13.02
CA PRO A 518 -69.18 6.85 -12.21
C PRO A 518 -69.12 5.48 -11.50
N PRO A 519 -70.04 5.22 -10.55
CA PRO A 519 -69.74 4.46 -9.34
C PRO A 519 -70.34 3.04 -9.30
N ASN A 520 -69.86 2.28 -8.30
CA ASN A 520 -70.44 1.12 -7.61
C ASN A 520 -71.28 0.10 -8.41
N GLU A 521 -70.75 -1.13 -8.49
CA GLU A 521 -71.29 -2.33 -7.81
C GLU A 521 -70.17 -3.36 -7.60
#